data_AF-A0A7X6TRM8-F1
#
_entry.id   AF-A0A7X6TRM8-F1
#
_cell.length_a   1.000
_cell.length_b   1.000
_cell.length_c   1.000
_cell.angle_alpha   90.00
_cell.angle_beta   90.00
_cell.angle_gamma   90.00
#
_symmetry.space_group_name_H-M   'P 1'
#
loop_
_entity.id
_entity.type
_entity.pdbx_description
1 polymer ?
#
loop_
_entity_poly.entity_id
_entity_poly.type
_entity_poly.pdbx_seq_one_letter_code
_entity_poly.pdbx_strand_id
1 'polypeptide(L)' 'GQPYHHGDLESLKKGAAGIYSIDERKVSRKSHENEAIQTLYKEFLGEPGGELAHKYLHTTYFEREK' A
#
# COMPACT_ATOMS: atom_id res chain seq x y z
N GLY A 1 -11.69 -14.97 -0.10
CA GLY A 1 -12.13 -13.57 0.01
C GLY A 1 -12.55 -13.03 -1.34
N GLN A 2 -11.69 -13.12 -2.35
CA GLN A 2 -12.06 -12.84 -3.75
C GLN A 2 -12.87 -13.99 -4.36
N PRO A 3 -13.63 -13.74 -5.46
CA PRO A 3 -14.36 -14.77 -6.19
C PRO A 3 -13.45 -15.93 -6.63
N TYR A 4 -13.95 -17.15 -6.52
CA TYR A 4 -13.20 -18.34 -6.94
C TYR A 4 -13.10 -18.37 -8.47
N HIS A 5 -11.89 -18.54 -8.99
CA HIS A 5 -11.61 -18.41 -10.41
C HIS A 5 -11.79 -19.72 -11.21
N HIS A 6 -12.29 -20.81 -10.60
CA HIS A 6 -12.59 -22.08 -11.28
C HIS A 6 -11.45 -22.67 -12.16
N GLY A 7 -10.19 -22.38 -11.82
CA GLY A 7 -9.01 -22.77 -12.61
C GLY A 7 -8.64 -21.81 -13.76
N ASP A 8 -9.42 -20.76 -13.99
CA ASP A 8 -9.11 -19.71 -14.95
C ASP A 8 -8.07 -18.73 -14.39
N LEU A 9 -6.81 -18.93 -14.80
CA LEU A 9 -5.71 -18.03 -14.46
C LEU A 9 -5.81 -16.67 -15.17
N GLU A 10 -6.57 -16.55 -16.26
CA GLU A 10 -6.74 -15.29 -16.98
C GLU A 10 -7.57 -14.29 -16.16
N SER A 11 -8.52 -14.78 -15.36
CA SER A 11 -9.28 -13.94 -14.43
C SER A 11 -8.38 -13.24 -13.41
N LEU A 12 -7.33 -13.91 -12.91
CA LEU A 12 -6.34 -13.30 -12.01
C LEU A 12 -5.49 -12.24 -12.75
N LYS A 13 -5.03 -12.55 -13.97
CA LYS A 13 -4.24 -11.62 -14.79
C LYS A 13 -5.03 -10.35 -15.12
N LYS A 14 -6.32 -10.48 -15.44
CA LYS A 14 -7.21 -9.34 -15.72
C LYS A 14 -7.35 -8.43 -14.50
N GLY A 15 -7.48 -9.00 -13.30
CA GLY A 15 -7.52 -8.24 -12.06
C GLY A 15 -6.25 -7.40 -11.85
N ALA A 16 -5.08 -8.03 -11.99
CA ALA A 16 -3.80 -7.35 -11.89
C ALA A 16 -3.65 -6.25 -12.96
N ALA A 17 -3.96 -6.56 -14.23
CA ALA A 17 -3.87 -5.61 -15.33
C ALA A 17 -4.76 -4.38 -15.12
N GLY A 18 -5.98 -4.56 -14.58
CA GLY A 18 -6.86 -3.45 -14.24
C GLY A 18 -6.25 -2.49 -13.22
N ILE A 19 -5.63 -3.03 -12.16
CA ILE A 19 -4.97 -2.23 -11.11
C ILE A 19 -3.80 -1.42 -11.71
N TYR A 20 -2.93 -2.07 -12.47
CA TYR A 20 -1.77 -1.40 -13.09
C TYR A 20 -2.18 -0.33 -14.10
N SER A 21 -3.22 -0.61 -14.89
CA SER A 21 -3.73 0.34 -15.88
C SER A 21 -4.31 1.61 -15.23
N ILE A 22 -4.94 1.47 -14.05
CA ILE A 22 -5.41 2.62 -13.27
C ILE A 22 -4.23 3.41 -12.70
N ASP A 23 -3.24 2.72 -12.14
CA ASP A 23 -2.05 3.35 -11.54
C ASP A 23 -1.23 4.14 -12.56
N GLU A 24 -0.98 3.56 -13.74
CA GLU A 24 -0.21 4.19 -14.83
C GLU A 24 -0.85 5.50 -15.32
N ARG A 25 -2.18 5.58 -15.31
CA ARG A 25 -2.92 6.78 -15.75
C ARG A 25 -3.00 7.88 -14.69
N LYS A 26 -2.52 7.66 -13.47
CA LYS A 26 -2.53 8.69 -12.43
C LYS A 26 -1.43 9.72 -12.66
N VAL A 27 -1.80 10.99 -12.56
CA VAL A 27 -0.85 12.12 -12.61
C VAL A 27 0.12 12.06 -11.42
N SER A 28 -0.38 11.75 -10.23
CA SER A 28 0.43 11.49 -9.03
C SER A 28 0.31 10.02 -8.65
N ARG A 29 1.41 9.29 -8.78
CA ARG A 29 1.48 7.84 -8.55
C ARG A 29 2.45 7.45 -7.44
N LYS A 30 3.43 8.29 -7.13
CA LYS A 30 4.39 8.00 -6.06
C LYS A 30 3.81 8.47 -4.73
N SER A 31 3.85 7.62 -3.71
CA SER A 31 3.25 7.94 -2.41
C SER A 31 3.81 9.21 -1.76
N HIS A 32 5.09 9.55 -1.98
CA HIS A 32 5.70 10.78 -1.47
C HIS A 32 5.30 12.06 -2.24
N GLU A 33 4.67 11.93 -3.41
CA GLU A 33 4.10 13.03 -4.20
C GLU A 33 2.62 13.28 -3.84
N ASN A 34 2.03 12.49 -2.94
CA ASN A 34 0.63 12.63 -2.53
C ASN A 34 0.50 13.73 -1.46
N GLU A 35 -0.26 14.78 -1.77
CA GLU A 35 -0.47 15.94 -0.89
C GLU A 35 -1.01 15.54 0.49
N ALA A 36 -1.95 14.59 0.57
CA ALA A 36 -2.51 14.15 1.84
C ALA A 36 -1.45 13.45 2.72
N ILE A 37 -0.53 12.70 2.10
CA ILE A 37 0.59 12.07 2.80
C ILE A 37 1.58 13.13 3.28
N GLN A 38 1.95 14.08 2.42
CA GLN A 38 2.85 15.17 2.79
C GLN A 38 2.30 15.99 3.97
N THR A 39 1.01 16.34 3.95
CA THR A 39 0.34 17.05 5.04
C THR A 39 0.34 16.23 6.33
N LEU A 40 0.01 14.94 6.26
CA LEU A 40 0.00 14.06 7.43
C LEU A 40 1.37 13.99 8.12
N TYR A 41 2.46 13.88 7.35
CA TYR A 41 3.80 13.89 7.90
C TYR A 41 4.19 15.26 8.45
N LYS A 42 3.93 16.33 7.69
CA LYS A 42 4.26 17.70 8.11
C LYS A 42 3.55 18.13 9.39
N GLU A 43 2.27 17.79 9.54
CA GLU A 43 1.43 18.32 10.62
C GLU A 43 1.36 17.40 11.84
N PHE A 44 1.64 16.10 11.67
CA PHE A 44 1.44 15.12 12.74
C PHE A 44 2.58 14.13 12.91
N LEU A 45 2.94 13.35 11.87
CA LEU A 45 3.86 12.21 12.05
C LEU A 45 5.35 12.61 12.14
N GLY A 46 5.71 13.81 11.67
CA GLY A 46 7.10 14.25 11.56
C GLY A 46 7.81 13.58 10.39
N GLU A 47 8.88 12.83 10.69
CA GLU A 47 9.73 12.19 9.67
C GLU A 47 9.41 10.69 9.50
N PRO A 48 9.58 10.12 8.29
CA PRO A 48 9.54 8.68 8.07
C PRO A 48 10.52 7.95 9.00
N GLY A 49 10.04 6.93 9.71
CA GLY A 49 10.84 6.18 10.68
C GLY A 49 11.12 6.92 12.00
N GLY A 50 10.61 8.14 12.19
CA GLY A 50 10.66 8.85 13.47
C GLY A 50 9.78 8.20 14.55
N GLU A 51 9.82 8.75 15.77
CA GLU A 51 9.13 8.19 16.94
C GLU A 51 7.62 8.02 16.71
N LEU A 52 6.93 9.05 16.21
CA LEU A 52 5.48 8.99 15.96
C LEU A 52 5.12 8.03 14.81
N ALA A 53 5.91 8.01 13.73
CA ALA A 53 5.74 7.05 12.66
C ALA A 53 5.93 5.60 13.16
N HIS A 54 6.95 5.34 13.97
CA HIS A 54 7.18 4.02 14.56
C HIS A 54 6.08 3.62 15.54
N LYS A 55 5.57 4.57 16.33
CA LYS A 55 4.49 4.32 17.30
C LYS A 55 3.17 3.93 16.63
N TYR A 56 2.80 4.59 15.54
CA TYR A 56 1.47 4.42 14.93
C TYR A 56 1.46 3.51 13.69
N LEU A 57 2.56 3.43 12.93
CA LEU A 57 2.59 2.77 11.63
C LEU A 57 3.47 1.52 11.59
N HIS A 58 4.31 1.30 12.62
CA HIS A 58 5.17 0.12 12.68
C HIS A 58 4.59 -0.92 13.64
N THR A 59 5.02 -2.16 13.44
CA THR A 59 4.65 -3.29 14.29
C THR A 59 5.86 -4.21 14.44
N THR A 60 5.79 -5.14 15.39
CA THR A 60 6.80 -6.16 15.60
C THR A 60 6.20 -7.52 15.29
N TYR A 61 7.00 -8.35 14.63
CA TYR A 61 6.69 -9.75 14.43
C TYR A 61 7.53 -10.57 15.40
N PHE A 62 6.99 -11.70 15.84
CA PHE A 62 7.71 -12.66 16.67
C PHE A 62 7.84 -13.98 15.92
N GLU A 63 8.87 -14.74 16.25
CA GLU A 63 9.09 -16.06 15.66
C GLU A 63 7.94 -16.98 16.07
N ARG A 64 7.29 -17.60 15.08
CA ARG A 64 6.29 -18.65 15.34
C ARG A 64 7.04 -19.98 15.42
N GLU A 65 6.84 -20.70 16.52
CA GLU A 65 7.23 -22.11 16.59
C GLU A 65 6.55 -22.87 15.43
N LYS A 66 7.30 -23.79 14.82
CA LYS A 66 6.89 -24.54 13.63
C LYS A 66 5.80 -25.56 13.94
#